data_AF-A0A9E6UVI5-F1
#
_entry.id   AF-A0A9E6UVI5-F1
#
_cell.length_a   1.000
_cell.length_b   1.000
_cell.length_c   1.000
_cell.angle_alpha   90.00
_cell.angle_beta   90.00
_cell.angle_gamma   90.00
#
_symmetry.space_group_name_H-M   'P 1'
#
loop_
_entity.id
_entity.type
_entity.pdbx_description
1 polymer ?
#
loop_
_entity_poly.entity_id
_entity_poly.type
_entity_poly.pdbx_seq_one_letter_code
_entity_poly.pdbx_strand_id
1 'polypeptide(L)'
;MELSKKERKKLIGIISKASGVAQYALEAKMSDDQVIEAAKYRDAFLLIKSANNFNRYCQAEKTAEANAKLKKFLNIENSELFKAGQWLLNSLSKTGVERKQSLLENNLVHKDDYNQAVSDLGDVINEQKYGLENNNNEAKQIIRSLENRIDTLLQQQRLIQEYIKNNQGISSWNNIQKYLQNNLTDEKAN
;
A
#
# COMPACT_ATOMS: atom_id res chain seq x y z
N MET A 1 40.41 40.39 57.10
CA MET A 1 39.87 41.76 57.26
C MET A 1 38.38 41.66 56.97
N GLU A 2 37.51 42.00 57.92
CA GLU A 2 36.07 41.82 57.74
C GLU A 2 35.49 42.99 56.94
N LEU A 3 34.85 42.71 55.80
CA LEU A 3 34.26 43.76 54.95
C LEU A 3 32.85 44.09 55.42
N SER A 4 32.45 45.36 55.36
CA SER A 4 31.03 45.66 55.53
C SER A 4 30.20 45.02 54.41
N LYS A 5 28.96 44.62 54.70
CA LYS A 5 28.05 43.99 53.72
C LYS A 5 27.93 44.80 52.42
N LYS A 6 27.97 46.13 52.52
CA LYS A 6 27.87 47.05 51.38
C LYS A 6 29.14 47.06 50.53
N GLU A 7 30.31 47.04 51.17
CA GLU A 7 31.62 47.00 50.49
C GLU A 7 31.86 45.65 49.83
N ARG A 8 31.53 44.55 50.53
CA ARG A 8 31.61 43.20 49.99
C ARG A 8 30.78 43.06 48.71
N LYS A 9 29.52 43.50 48.74
CA LYS A 9 28.64 43.49 47.57
C LYS A 9 29.18 44.34 46.41
N LYS A 10 29.79 45.50 46.71
CA LYS A 10 30.41 46.37 45.71
C LYS A 10 31.60 45.70 45.03
N LEU A 11 32.50 45.09 45.81
CA LEU A 11 33.69 44.40 45.29
C LEU A 11 33.31 43.15 44.49
N ILE A 12 32.36 42.35 44.98
CA ILE A 12 31.81 41.22 44.23
C ILE A 12 31.18 41.68 42.90
N GLY A 13 30.48 42.81 42.89
CA GLY A 13 29.94 43.39 41.66
C GLY A 13 31.02 43.75 40.64
N ILE A 14 32.18 44.25 41.09
CA ILE A 14 33.33 44.56 40.24
C ILE A 14 33.96 43.27 39.69
N ILE A 15 34.20 42.29 40.55
CA ILE A 15 34.78 40.99 40.17
C ILE A 15 33.85 40.24 39.21
N SER A 16 32.55 40.23 39.47
CA SER A 16 31.55 39.61 38.60
C SER A 16 31.54 40.22 37.20
N LYS A 17 31.59 41.56 37.11
CA LYS A 17 31.69 42.26 35.82
C LYS A 17 33.00 41.95 35.10
N ALA A 18 34.11 41.80 35.81
CA ALA A 18 35.43 41.56 35.24
C ALA A 18 35.62 40.09 34.82
N SER A 19 35.16 39.13 35.61
CA SER A 19 35.35 37.69 35.39
C SER A 19 34.23 37.02 34.58
N GLY A 20 33.04 37.63 34.54
CA GLY A 20 31.84 37.03 33.97
C GLY A 20 31.20 35.96 34.86
N VAL A 21 31.65 35.77 36.10
CA VAL A 21 31.03 34.87 37.08
C VAL A 21 29.82 35.54 37.72
N ALA A 22 28.74 34.79 37.95
CA ALA A 22 27.54 35.33 38.56
C ALA A 22 27.76 35.73 40.02
N GLN A 23 27.16 36.85 40.45
CA GLN A 23 27.38 37.43 41.79
C GLN A 23 27.05 36.44 42.92
N TYR A 24 25.93 35.71 42.82
CA TYR A 24 25.52 34.74 43.83
C TYR A 24 26.56 33.64 44.05
N ALA A 25 27.29 33.23 43.01
CA ALA A 25 28.31 32.19 43.10
C ALA A 25 29.56 32.69 43.82
N LEU A 26 29.92 33.97 43.61
CA LEU A 26 31.03 34.61 44.31
C LEU A 26 30.68 34.88 45.78
N GLU A 27 29.44 35.30 46.06
CA GLU A 27 28.94 35.54 47.42
C GLU A 27 28.95 34.27 48.28
N ALA A 28 28.63 33.12 47.68
CA ALA A 28 28.57 31.83 48.35
C ALA A 28 29.93 31.13 48.49
N LYS A 29 30.91 31.43 47.62
CA LYS A 29 32.17 30.65 47.54
C LYS A 29 33.45 31.41 47.91
N MET A 30 33.40 32.72 48.11
CA MET A 30 34.58 33.52 48.45
C MET A 30 34.49 34.13 49.85
N SER A 31 35.58 33.99 50.62
CA SER A 31 35.77 34.73 51.86
C SER A 31 36.10 36.20 51.59
N ASP A 32 35.98 37.06 52.60
CA ASP A 32 36.21 38.50 52.44
C ASP A 32 37.64 38.82 52.01
N ASP A 33 38.64 38.10 52.52
CA ASP A 33 40.04 38.29 52.12
C ASP A 33 40.25 37.91 50.65
N GLN A 34 39.61 36.84 50.18
CA GLN A 34 39.66 36.42 48.76
C GLN A 34 38.96 37.42 47.85
N VAL A 35 37.86 38.05 48.29
CA VAL A 35 37.17 39.10 47.54
C VAL A 35 38.05 40.34 47.41
N ILE A 36 38.75 40.74 48.47
CA ILE A 36 39.68 41.87 48.44
C ILE A 36 40.83 41.57 47.46
N GLU A 37 41.42 40.38 47.54
CA GLU A 37 42.54 39.99 46.69
C GLU A 37 42.13 39.89 45.22
N ALA A 38 41.02 39.23 44.90
CA ALA A 38 40.53 39.10 43.54
C ALA A 38 40.15 40.46 42.92
N ALA A 39 39.67 41.41 43.73
CA ALA A 39 39.39 42.76 43.25
C ALA A 39 40.66 43.52 42.82
N LYS A 40 41.83 43.23 43.43
CA LYS A 40 43.12 43.83 43.04
C LYS A 40 43.60 43.33 41.67
N TYR A 41 43.33 42.06 41.34
CA TYR A 41 43.74 41.45 40.07
C TYR A 41 42.65 41.53 38.97
N ARG A 42 41.80 42.56 39.02
CA ARG A 42 40.68 42.75 38.09
C ARG A 42 41.08 42.67 36.62
N ASP A 43 42.21 43.24 36.25
CA ASP A 43 42.65 43.34 34.85
C ASP A 43 43.01 41.96 34.27
N ALA A 44 43.55 41.07 35.11
CA ALA A 44 43.76 39.67 34.75
C ALA A 44 42.44 38.95 34.45
N PHE A 45 41.38 39.21 35.24
CA PHE A 45 40.05 38.66 34.97
C PHE A 45 39.44 39.19 33.66
N LEU A 46 39.68 40.46 33.33
CA LEU A 46 39.20 41.05 32.07
C LEU A 46 39.84 40.39 30.85
N LEU A 47 41.14 40.04 30.93
CA LEU A 47 41.85 39.35 29.85
C LEU A 47 41.25 37.98 29.54
N ILE A 48 40.84 37.22 30.57
CA ILE A 48 40.27 35.87 30.39
C ILE A 48 38.75 35.86 30.14
N LYS A 49 38.08 37.01 30.30
CA LYS A 49 36.62 37.12 30.17
C LYS A 49 36.12 36.77 28.77
N SER A 50 36.82 37.24 27.73
CA SER A 50 36.47 36.96 26.34
C SER A 50 36.50 35.46 26.04
N ALA A 51 37.57 34.78 26.47
CA ALA A 51 37.72 33.33 26.34
C ALA A 51 36.63 32.57 27.10
N ASN A 52 36.31 32.98 28.33
CA ASN A 52 35.23 32.36 29.12
C ASN A 52 33.84 32.56 28.50
N ASN A 53 33.56 33.75 27.97
CA ASN A 53 32.31 34.03 27.28
C ASN A 53 32.16 33.18 26.00
N PHE A 54 33.24 33.07 25.21
CA PHE A 54 33.25 32.23 24.03
C PHE A 54 33.05 30.75 24.36
N ASN A 55 33.73 30.24 25.40
CA ASN A 55 33.55 28.86 25.85
C ASN A 55 32.10 28.58 26.29
N ARG A 56 31.47 29.50 27.01
CA ARG A 56 30.05 29.39 27.39
C ARG A 56 29.13 29.41 26.18
N TYR A 57 29.41 30.27 25.20
CA TYR A 57 28.66 30.32 23.94
C TYR A 57 28.72 28.97 23.22
N CYS A 58 29.91 28.40 23.03
CA CYS A 58 30.07 27.09 22.39
C CYS A 58 29.40 25.96 23.17
N GLN A 59 29.43 26.00 24.51
CA GLN A 59 28.70 25.03 25.33
C GLN A 59 27.19 25.16 25.15
N ALA A 60 26.66 26.39 25.12
CA ALA A 60 25.25 26.64 24.88
C ALA A 60 24.81 26.15 23.50
N GLU A 61 25.59 26.40 22.45
CA GLU A 61 25.32 25.86 21.10
C GLU A 61 25.29 24.34 21.08
N LYS A 62 26.31 23.67 21.64
CA LYS A 62 26.35 22.19 21.72
C LYS A 62 25.16 21.62 22.47
N THR A 63 24.74 22.29 23.55
CA THR A 63 23.57 21.89 24.34
C THR A 63 22.28 22.08 23.55
N ALA A 64 22.15 23.20 22.83
CA ALA A 64 21.01 23.47 21.97
C ALA A 64 20.91 22.44 20.84
N GLU A 65 22.03 22.10 20.20
CA GLU A 65 22.10 21.08 19.15
C GLU A 65 21.73 19.69 19.69
N ALA A 66 22.27 19.30 20.85
CA ALA A 66 21.92 18.04 21.50
C ALA A 66 20.43 17.97 21.84
N ASN A 67 19.85 19.05 22.38
CA ASN A 67 18.43 19.13 22.68
C ASN A 67 17.56 19.07 21.40
N ALA A 68 18.01 19.68 20.30
CA ALA A 68 17.32 19.59 19.01
C ALA A 68 17.35 18.16 18.45
N LYS A 69 18.48 17.46 18.54
CA LYS A 69 18.61 16.05 18.15
C LYS A 69 17.72 15.16 19.02
N LEU A 70 17.70 15.37 20.33
CA LEU A 70 16.85 14.64 21.25
C LEU A 70 15.35 14.85 20.92
N LYS A 71 14.93 16.09 20.67
CA LYS A 71 13.55 16.39 20.23
C LYS A 71 13.20 15.67 18.92
N LYS A 72 14.11 15.62 17.96
CA LYS A 72 13.90 14.87 16.70
C LYS A 72 13.78 13.37 16.96
N PHE A 73 14.62 12.81 17.83
CA PHE A 73 14.59 11.39 18.19
C PHE A 73 13.30 10.99 18.93
N LEU A 74 12.83 11.83 19.84
CA LEU A 74 11.58 11.61 20.58
C LEU A 74 10.31 11.88 19.75
N ASN A 75 10.43 12.50 18.56
CA ASN A 75 9.29 12.66 17.68
C ASN A 75 8.87 11.28 17.14
N ILE A 76 7.67 10.86 17.49
CA ILE A 76 7.10 9.58 17.08
C ILE A 76 7.02 9.42 15.56
N GLU A 77 6.86 10.51 14.80
CA GLU A 77 6.82 10.48 13.34
C GLU A 77 8.17 10.06 12.72
N ASN A 78 9.27 10.28 13.44
CA ASN A 78 10.59 9.86 13.02
C ASN A 78 10.88 8.40 13.38
N SER A 79 10.08 7.79 14.27
CA SER A 79 10.25 6.41 14.72
C SER A 79 10.16 5.45 13.53
N GLU A 80 11.10 4.53 13.45
CA GLU A 80 11.09 3.46 12.45
C GLU A 80 9.84 2.59 12.59
N LEU A 81 9.39 2.34 13.83
CA LEU A 81 8.17 1.57 14.10
C LEU A 81 6.93 2.29 13.55
N PHE A 82 6.84 3.61 13.77
CA PHE A 82 5.73 4.41 13.25
C PHE A 82 5.74 4.45 11.73
N LYS A 83 6.90 4.67 11.11
CA LYS A 83 7.07 4.64 9.65
C LYS A 83 6.71 3.28 9.05
N ALA A 84 7.14 2.19 9.68
CA ALA A 84 6.78 0.84 9.27
C ALA A 84 5.28 0.59 9.37
N GLY A 85 4.64 1.02 10.47
CA GLY A 85 3.19 0.93 10.64
C GLY A 85 2.41 1.75 9.62
N GLN A 86 2.86 2.99 9.35
CA GLN A 86 2.26 3.85 8.33
C GLN A 86 2.42 3.27 6.92
N TRP A 87 3.60 2.71 6.62
CA TRP A 87 3.85 1.99 5.38
C TRP A 87 2.95 0.76 5.23
N LEU A 88 2.77 -0.03 6.29
CA LEU A 88 1.90 -1.20 6.29
C LEU A 88 0.44 -0.80 6.03
N LEU A 89 -0.05 0.21 6.76
CA LEU A 89 -1.40 0.74 6.60
C LEU A 89 -1.64 1.23 5.17
N ASN A 90 -0.69 1.98 4.61
CA ASN A 90 -0.75 2.46 3.23
C ASN A 90 -0.69 1.34 2.20
N SER A 91 0.02 0.25 2.49
CA SER A 91 0.10 -0.91 1.60
C SER A 91 -1.20 -1.71 1.59
N LEU A 92 -1.84 -1.83 2.76
CA LEU A 92 -3.12 -2.51 2.91
C LEU A 92 -4.30 -1.70 2.38
N SER A 93 -4.22 -0.37 2.39
CA SER A 93 -5.28 0.50 1.85
C SER A 93 -5.32 0.54 0.32
N LYS A 94 -4.20 0.28 -0.36
CA LYS A 94 -4.15 0.19 -1.83
C LYS A 94 -4.89 -1.04 -2.35
N THR A 95 -5.54 -0.94 -3.51
CA THR A 95 -6.19 -2.06 -4.20
C THR A 95 -5.79 -2.14 -5.68
N GLY A 96 -5.90 -3.34 -6.27
CA GLY A 96 -5.64 -3.57 -7.69
C GLY A 96 -4.25 -3.16 -8.17
N VAL A 97 -4.20 -2.25 -9.15
CA VAL A 97 -2.99 -1.83 -9.87
C VAL A 97 -2.03 -1.00 -8.99
N GLU A 98 -2.53 -0.18 -8.07
CA GLU A 98 -1.68 0.61 -7.17
C GLU A 98 -0.94 -0.26 -6.15
N ARG A 99 -1.61 -1.28 -5.60
CA ARG A 99 -0.97 -2.26 -4.72
C ARG A 99 0.11 -3.01 -5.48
N LYS A 100 -0.17 -3.41 -6.72
CA LYS A 100 0.77 -4.09 -7.63
C LYS A 100 2.06 -3.29 -7.82
N GLN A 101 1.94 -2.01 -8.17
CA GLN A 101 3.11 -1.16 -8.42
C GLN A 101 3.93 -0.95 -7.13
N SER A 102 3.25 -0.73 -6.01
CA SER A 102 3.87 -0.52 -4.70
C SER A 102 4.64 -1.75 -4.20
N LEU A 103 4.13 -2.97 -4.42
CA LEU A 103 4.81 -4.20 -3.97
C LEU A 103 6.04 -4.52 -4.84
N LEU A 104 5.96 -4.23 -6.15
CA LEU A 104 7.08 -4.35 -7.09
C LEU A 104 8.22 -3.39 -6.74
N GLU A 105 7.91 -2.12 -6.46
CA GLU A 105 8.92 -1.10 -6.11
C GLU A 105 9.67 -1.43 -4.81
N ASN A 106 9.04 -2.17 -3.90
CA ASN A 106 9.64 -2.56 -2.61
C ASN A 106 10.27 -3.97 -2.63
N ASN A 107 10.37 -4.63 -3.79
CA ASN A 107 10.87 -6.01 -3.93
C ASN A 107 10.14 -7.03 -3.03
N LEU A 108 8.84 -6.82 -2.79
CA LEU A 108 8.03 -7.69 -1.92
C LEU A 108 7.29 -8.79 -2.68
N VAL A 109 7.41 -8.81 -4.00
CA VAL A 109 6.95 -9.90 -4.86
C VAL A 109 8.05 -10.20 -5.85
N HIS A 110 8.36 -11.49 -6.03
CA HIS A 110 9.23 -11.90 -7.13
C HIS A 110 8.50 -11.67 -8.44
N LYS A 111 9.10 -10.83 -9.28
CA LYS A 111 8.55 -10.42 -10.58
C LYS A 111 8.26 -11.64 -11.47
N ASP A 112 9.09 -12.67 -11.34
CA ASP A 112 9.01 -13.89 -12.15
C ASP A 112 7.82 -14.77 -11.75
N ASP A 113 7.62 -15.04 -10.46
CA ASP A 113 6.47 -15.84 -9.96
C ASP A 113 5.13 -15.19 -10.35
N TYR A 114 5.06 -13.87 -10.25
CA TYR A 114 3.86 -13.13 -10.61
C TYR A 114 3.60 -13.12 -12.12
N ASN A 115 4.64 -12.86 -12.92
CA ASN A 115 4.50 -12.87 -14.38
C ASN A 115 4.17 -14.27 -14.89
N GLN A 116 4.71 -15.31 -14.27
CA GLN A 116 4.38 -16.69 -14.59
C GLN A 116 2.91 -16.98 -14.32
N ALA A 117 2.40 -16.65 -13.13
CA ALA A 117 0.99 -16.88 -12.79
C ALA A 117 0.01 -16.14 -13.72
N VAL A 118 0.35 -14.91 -14.13
CA VAL A 118 -0.45 -14.15 -15.11
C VAL A 118 -0.36 -14.75 -16.51
N SER A 119 0.82 -15.22 -16.92
CA SER A 119 1.01 -15.93 -18.19
C SER A 119 0.20 -17.21 -18.23
N ASP A 120 0.31 -18.05 -17.19
CA ASP A 120 -0.41 -19.32 -17.09
C ASP A 120 -1.92 -19.12 -17.15
N LEU A 121 -2.44 -18.08 -16.47
CA LEU A 121 -3.86 -17.71 -16.57
C LEU A 121 -4.26 -17.27 -17.98
N GLY A 122 -3.40 -16.52 -18.67
CA GLY A 122 -3.62 -16.13 -20.06
C GLY A 122 -3.69 -17.35 -20.98
N ASP A 123 -2.80 -18.32 -20.78
CA ASP A 123 -2.74 -19.55 -21.56
C ASP A 123 -3.99 -20.42 -21.33
N VAL A 124 -4.42 -20.59 -20.08
CA VAL A 124 -5.67 -21.32 -19.75
C VAL A 124 -6.90 -20.66 -20.37
N ILE A 125 -6.98 -19.32 -20.34
CA ILE A 125 -8.10 -18.59 -20.97
C ILE A 125 -8.11 -18.81 -22.48
N ASN A 126 -6.94 -18.77 -23.12
CA ASN A 126 -6.82 -19.00 -24.56
C ASN A 126 -7.21 -20.43 -24.92
N GLU A 127 -6.75 -21.43 -24.16
CA GLU A 127 -7.11 -22.83 -24.36
C GLU A 127 -8.62 -23.05 -24.23
N GLN A 128 -9.26 -22.48 -23.19
CA GLN A 128 -10.72 -22.54 -23.04
C GLN A 128 -11.45 -21.88 -24.21
N LYS A 129 -10.96 -20.74 -24.70
CA LYS A 129 -11.55 -20.05 -25.85
C LYS A 129 -11.49 -20.93 -27.11
N TYR A 130 -10.35 -21.54 -27.40
CA TYR A 130 -10.20 -22.46 -28.53
C TYR A 130 -11.11 -23.68 -28.39
N GLY A 131 -11.20 -24.27 -27.19
CA GLY A 131 -12.11 -25.38 -26.92
C GLY A 131 -13.58 -25.02 -27.17
N LEU A 132 -14.01 -23.83 -26.73
CA LEU A 132 -15.36 -23.32 -26.98
C LEU A 132 -15.64 -23.08 -28.47
N GLU A 133 -14.68 -22.51 -29.21
CA GLU A 133 -14.81 -22.30 -30.66
C GLU A 133 -14.96 -23.63 -31.41
N ASN A 134 -14.16 -24.64 -31.04
CA ASN A 134 -14.25 -25.98 -31.63
C ASN A 134 -15.60 -26.63 -31.33
N ASN A 135 -16.04 -26.63 -30.07
CA ASN A 135 -17.34 -27.19 -29.69
C ASN A 135 -18.50 -26.51 -30.44
N ASN A 136 -18.42 -25.19 -30.62
CA ASN A 136 -19.44 -24.45 -31.36
C ASN A 136 -19.45 -24.81 -32.85
N ASN A 137 -18.27 -25.03 -33.45
CA ASN A 137 -18.17 -25.47 -34.84
C ASN A 137 -18.70 -26.90 -35.03
N GLU A 138 -18.40 -27.83 -34.12
CA GLU A 138 -18.95 -29.18 -34.13
C GLU A 138 -20.47 -29.16 -33.98
N ALA A 139 -21.00 -28.40 -33.03
CA ALA A 139 -22.44 -28.24 -32.84
C ALA A 139 -23.13 -27.71 -34.11
N LYS A 140 -22.53 -26.72 -34.79
CA LYS A 140 -23.05 -26.21 -36.08
C LYS A 140 -23.07 -27.27 -37.18
N GLN A 141 -22.06 -28.13 -37.25
CA GLN A 141 -22.03 -29.22 -38.24
C GLN A 141 -23.12 -30.26 -37.96
N ILE A 142 -23.32 -30.61 -36.68
CA ILE A 142 -24.39 -31.52 -36.26
C ILE A 142 -25.75 -30.93 -36.61
N ILE A 143 -25.99 -29.65 -36.31
CA ILE A 143 -27.24 -28.96 -36.65
C ILE A 143 -27.51 -29.06 -38.16
N ARG A 144 -26.53 -28.73 -39.00
CA ARG A 144 -26.68 -28.84 -40.47
C ARG A 144 -26.99 -30.26 -40.93
N SER A 145 -26.34 -31.26 -40.32
CA SER A 145 -26.62 -32.66 -40.65
C SER A 145 -28.05 -33.06 -40.27
N LEU A 146 -28.56 -32.56 -39.15
CA LEU A 146 -29.93 -32.81 -38.71
C LEU A 146 -30.95 -32.10 -39.61
N GLU A 147 -30.69 -30.85 -39.99
CA GLU A 147 -31.52 -30.08 -40.94
C GLU A 147 -31.65 -30.82 -42.28
N ASN A 148 -30.53 -31.23 -42.88
CA ASN A 148 -30.53 -32.00 -44.14
C ASN A 148 -31.32 -33.31 -44.02
N ARG A 149 -31.25 -33.97 -42.85
CA ARG A 149 -31.97 -35.21 -42.61
C ARG A 149 -33.47 -34.97 -42.45
N ILE A 150 -33.88 -33.89 -41.77
CA ILE A 150 -35.27 -33.46 -41.69
C ILE A 150 -35.82 -33.18 -43.08
N ASP A 151 -35.09 -32.43 -43.91
CA ASP A 151 -35.52 -32.09 -45.27
C ASP A 151 -35.71 -33.35 -46.14
N THR A 152 -34.76 -34.28 -46.05
CA THR A 152 -34.85 -35.57 -46.76
C THR A 152 -36.06 -36.37 -46.32
N LEU A 153 -36.32 -36.45 -45.01
CA LEU A 153 -37.47 -37.17 -44.47
C LEU A 153 -38.79 -36.52 -44.88
N LEU A 154 -38.87 -35.19 -44.87
CA LEU A 154 -40.05 -34.46 -45.35
C LEU A 154 -40.32 -34.72 -46.84
N GLN A 155 -39.25 -34.78 -47.66
CA GLN A 155 -39.38 -35.10 -49.08
C GLN A 155 -39.86 -36.54 -49.28
N GLN A 156 -39.26 -37.51 -48.58
CA GLN A 156 -39.67 -38.92 -48.63
C GLN A 156 -41.13 -39.08 -48.20
N GLN A 157 -41.54 -38.39 -47.13
CA GLN A 157 -42.92 -38.40 -46.66
C GLN A 157 -43.89 -37.87 -47.72
N ARG A 158 -43.56 -36.77 -48.41
CA ARG A 158 -44.37 -36.23 -49.52
C ARG A 158 -44.50 -37.24 -50.66
N LEU A 159 -43.40 -37.86 -51.08
CA LEU A 159 -43.40 -38.85 -52.16
C LEU A 159 -44.26 -40.08 -51.81
N ILE A 160 -44.13 -40.58 -50.57
CA ILE A 160 -44.96 -41.69 -50.07
C ILE A 160 -46.44 -41.29 -50.06
N GLN A 161 -46.75 -40.09 -49.58
CA GLN A 161 -48.11 -39.58 -49.56
C GLN A 161 -48.71 -39.49 -50.97
N GLU A 162 -47.98 -38.92 -51.92
CA GLU A 162 -48.41 -38.82 -53.32
C GLU A 162 -48.62 -40.21 -53.95
N TYR A 163 -47.68 -41.14 -53.73
CA TYR A 163 -47.80 -42.51 -54.23
C TYR A 163 -49.05 -43.22 -53.71
N ILE A 164 -49.32 -43.12 -52.40
CA ILE A 164 -50.50 -43.73 -51.79
C ILE A 164 -51.77 -43.08 -52.33
N LYS A 165 -51.84 -41.74 -52.39
CA LYS A 165 -53.00 -41.04 -52.92
C LYS A 165 -53.31 -41.45 -54.36
N ASN A 166 -52.28 -41.53 -55.21
CA ASN A 166 -52.42 -41.82 -56.64
C ASN A 166 -52.80 -43.28 -56.91
N ASN A 167 -52.27 -44.25 -56.15
CA ASN A 167 -52.48 -45.67 -56.42
C ASN A 167 -53.55 -46.34 -55.55
N GLN A 168 -53.76 -45.86 -54.32
CA GLN A 168 -54.64 -46.48 -53.32
C GLN A 168 -55.82 -45.57 -52.94
N GLY A 169 -55.88 -44.36 -53.48
CA GLY A 169 -56.92 -43.38 -53.23
C GLY A 169 -56.74 -42.56 -51.94
N ILE A 170 -57.40 -41.40 -51.89
CA ILE A 170 -57.25 -40.44 -50.79
C ILE A 170 -57.73 -41.01 -49.43
N SER A 171 -58.74 -41.88 -49.45
CA SER A 171 -59.31 -42.49 -48.24
C SER A 171 -58.30 -43.40 -47.52
N SER A 172 -57.47 -44.12 -48.28
CA SER A 172 -56.42 -44.99 -47.74
C SER A 172 -55.34 -44.18 -47.02
N TRP A 173 -54.92 -43.04 -47.61
CA TRP A 173 -53.99 -42.11 -46.96
C TRP A 173 -54.58 -41.53 -45.66
N ASN A 174 -55.85 -41.10 -45.68
CA ASN A 174 -56.50 -40.52 -44.50
C ASN A 174 -56.60 -41.53 -43.34
N ASN A 175 -56.83 -42.82 -43.64
CA ASN A 175 -56.83 -43.87 -42.64
C ASN A 175 -55.43 -44.11 -42.05
N ILE A 176 -54.38 -44.15 -42.89
CA ILE A 176 -52.99 -44.27 -42.44
C ILE A 176 -52.59 -43.07 -41.57
N GLN A 177 -52.94 -41.85 -41.98
CA GLN A 177 -52.64 -40.63 -41.24
C GLN A 177 -53.32 -40.62 -39.86
N LYS A 178 -54.59 -41.04 -39.77
CA LYS A 178 -55.30 -41.20 -38.49
C LYS A 178 -54.61 -42.23 -37.59
N TYR A 179 -54.20 -43.37 -38.15
CA TYR A 179 -53.51 -44.40 -37.39
C TYR A 179 -52.16 -43.90 -36.82
N LEU A 180 -51.38 -43.20 -37.63
CA LEU A 180 -50.11 -42.60 -37.19
C LEU A 180 -50.32 -41.53 -36.10
N GLN A 181 -51.33 -40.66 -36.25
CA GLN A 181 -51.63 -39.62 -35.26
C GLN A 181 -52.02 -40.20 -33.90
N ASN A 182 -52.86 -41.25 -33.88
CA ASN A 182 -53.31 -41.86 -32.62
C ASN A 182 -52.14 -42.52 -31.86
N ASN A 183 -51.25 -43.23 -32.56
CA ASN A 183 -50.09 -43.87 -31.92
C ASN A 183 -49.05 -42.85 -31.43
N LEU A 184 -48.91 -41.69 -32.09
CA LEU A 184 -48.02 -40.61 -31.66
C LEU A 184 -48.53 -39.86 -30.41
N THR A 185 -49.84 -39.85 -30.17
CA THR A 185 -50.43 -39.25 -28.96
C THR A 185 -50.31 -40.15 -27.74
N ASP A 186 -50.35 -41.48 -27.92
CA ASP A 186 -50.25 -42.45 -26.83
C ASP A 186 -48.82 -42.56 -26.27
N GLU A 187 -47.78 -42.35 -27.10
CA GLU A 187 -46.38 -42.30 -26.65
C GLU A 187 -46.02 -41.03 -25.85
N LYS A 188 -46.80 -39.95 -25.96
CA LYS A 188 -46.57 -38.70 -25.19
C LYS A 188 -47.34 -38.62 -23.87
N ALA A 189 -48.22 -39.59 -23.60
CA ALA A 189 -49.03 -39.66 -22.39
C ALA A 189 -48.43 -40.57 -21.29
N ASN A 190 -47.32 -41.26 -21.58
CA ASN A 190 -46.46 -41.96 -20.63
C ASN A 190 -45.14 -41.20 -20.42
#